data_AF-X1A4K7-F1
#
_entry.id   AF-X1A4K7-F1
#
_cell.length_a   1.000
_cell.length_b   1.000
_cell.length_c   1.000
_cell.angle_alpha   90.00
_cell.angle_beta   90.00
_cell.angle_gamma   90.00
#
_symmetry.space_group_name_H-M   'P 1'
#
loop_
_entity.id
_entity.type
_entity.pdbx_description
1 polymer ?
#
loop_
_entity_poly.entity_id
_entity_poly.type
_entity_poly.pdbx_seq_one_letter_code
_entity_poly.pdbx_strand_id
1 'polypeptide(L)'
;EYVRWRLLDGFTEATNIGSAGGYFIFKNDTWNDITPCNNDQWYHIKVDFNTVTDLFNLTIDGIRELTNGAFINDVDNINILQFYTRGWGTSNYRGYIDAVGYSWDPDYIIGDNLDEGLLLSYDTNTTFDWQGYSYDGQVNKTILGNTVIPMPSYGDHRIQVFGNSSLGTMYQSSIRYFSISPINIITPENRTYTQPMSGYYPGTYGFENEDDSEVGTEVAFITRYESDHSEAYA
;
A
#
# COMPACT_ATOMS: atom_id res chain seq x y z
N GLU A 1 -8.69 20.55 4.57
CA GLU A 1 -8.30 19.36 5.38
C GLU A 1 -6.84 19.07 5.11
N TYR A 2 -6.17 18.29 5.96
CA TYR A 2 -4.79 17.91 5.67
C TYR A 2 -4.40 16.51 6.16
N VAL A 3 -3.54 15.86 5.36
CA VAL A 3 -2.72 14.72 5.77
C VAL A 3 -1.34 15.30 6.04
N ARG A 4 -0.74 14.95 7.17
CA ARG A 4 0.60 15.44 7.53
C ARG A 4 1.48 14.31 8.01
N TRP A 5 2.76 14.44 7.69
CA TRP A 5 3.84 13.69 8.29
C TRP A 5 4.90 14.65 8.81
N ARG A 6 5.39 14.36 10.00
CA ARG A 6 6.33 15.19 10.74
C ARG A 6 7.55 14.39 11.12
N LEU A 7 8.70 15.05 11.06
CA LEU A 7 9.93 14.56 11.67
C LEU A 7 10.17 15.33 12.97
N LEU A 8 10.45 14.61 14.05
CA LEU A 8 10.64 15.20 15.37
C LEU A 8 11.89 14.64 16.06
N ASP A 9 12.43 15.47 16.97
CA ASP A 9 13.33 15.06 18.04
C ASP A 9 12.55 14.96 19.36
N GLY A 10 11.93 13.81 19.61
CA GLY A 10 11.11 13.56 20.79
C GLY A 10 9.88 14.47 20.84
N PHE A 11 10.07 15.70 21.30
CA PHE A 11 9.03 16.73 21.45
C PHE A 11 9.11 17.85 20.42
N THR A 12 10.29 18.13 19.85
CA THR A 12 10.48 19.28 18.95
C THR A 12 10.23 18.87 17.51
N GLU A 13 9.36 19.61 16.83
CA GLU A 13 9.05 19.38 15.41
C GLU A 13 10.10 20.03 14.52
N ALA A 14 10.86 19.23 13.78
CA ALA A 14 11.86 19.71 12.84
C ALA A 14 11.22 20.13 11.52
N THR A 15 10.34 19.30 10.96
CA THR A 15 9.64 19.62 9.71
C THR A 15 8.21 19.11 9.70
N ASN A 16 7.34 19.84 9.00
CA ASN A 16 5.97 19.45 8.69
C ASN A 16 5.80 19.43 7.18
N ILE A 17 5.47 18.27 6.67
CA ILE A 17 5.19 18.07 5.25
C ILE A 17 3.82 17.39 5.19
N GLY A 18 3.05 17.68 4.15
CA GLY A 18 1.72 17.11 4.03
C GLY A 18 1.06 17.46 2.72
N SER A 19 -0.26 17.32 2.70
CA SER A 19 -1.11 17.82 1.62
C SER A 19 -2.26 18.65 2.18
N ALA A 20 -2.61 19.74 1.50
CA ALA A 20 -3.83 20.52 1.73
C ALA A 20 -4.18 21.32 0.47
N GLY A 21 -5.47 21.60 0.27
CA GLY A 21 -5.91 22.50 -0.81
C GLY A 21 -5.58 22.04 -2.23
N GLY A 22 -5.29 20.75 -2.44
CA GLY A 22 -4.88 20.20 -3.73
C GLY A 22 -3.38 20.31 -4.02
N TYR A 23 -2.55 20.58 -3.00
CA TYR A 23 -1.10 20.64 -3.13
C TYR A 23 -0.42 19.81 -2.04
N PHE A 24 0.75 19.26 -2.37
CA PHE A 24 1.75 18.98 -1.34
C PHE A 24 2.27 20.29 -0.78
N ILE A 25 2.43 20.32 0.54
CA ILE A 25 2.81 21.50 1.29
C ILE A 25 3.93 21.17 2.26
N PHE A 26 4.72 22.18 2.63
CA PHE A 26 5.56 22.12 3.80
C PHE A 26 5.41 23.39 4.64
N LYS A 27 5.80 23.30 5.91
CA LYS A 27 5.85 24.44 6.81
C LYS A 27 7.30 24.74 7.20
N ASN A 28 7.62 26.03 7.20
CA ASN A 28 8.74 26.63 7.92
C ASN A 28 8.15 27.67 8.92
N ASP A 29 8.29 28.96 8.67
CA ASP A 29 7.52 30.04 9.31
C ASP A 29 6.09 30.13 8.78
N THR A 30 5.89 29.79 7.52
CA THR A 30 4.61 29.83 6.81
C THR A 30 4.33 28.49 6.13
N TRP A 31 3.08 28.29 5.73
CA TRP A 31 2.72 27.19 4.83
C TRP A 31 3.07 27.56 3.40
N ASN A 32 3.74 26.67 2.69
CA ASN A 32 4.14 26.86 1.30
C ASN A 32 3.63 25.70 0.47
N ASP A 33 3.02 26.01 -0.66
CA ASP A 33 2.65 25.02 -1.68
C ASP A 33 3.91 24.61 -2.44
N ILE A 34 4.01 23.31 -2.76
CA ILE A 34 5.15 22.73 -3.46
C ILE A 34 4.73 22.35 -4.88
N THR A 35 3.89 21.33 -4.99
CA THR A 35 3.43 20.78 -6.27
C THR A 35 1.99 20.29 -6.10
N PRO A 36 1.16 20.33 -7.16
CA PRO A 36 -0.21 19.83 -7.09
C PRO A 36 -0.28 18.35 -6.68
N CYS A 37 -1.34 17.97 -5.95
CA CYS A 37 -1.65 16.59 -5.62
C CYS A 37 -3.16 16.31 -5.77
N ASN A 38 -3.49 15.06 -6.10
CA ASN A 38 -4.86 14.59 -6.32
C ASN A 38 -5.31 13.69 -5.17
N ASN A 39 -6.63 13.65 -4.97
CA ASN A 39 -7.24 12.61 -4.13
C ASN A 39 -7.14 11.25 -4.83
N ASP A 40 -7.13 10.18 -4.04
CA ASP A 40 -7.13 8.79 -4.50
C ASP A 40 -5.96 8.44 -5.46
N GLN A 41 -4.82 9.11 -5.26
CA GLN A 41 -3.58 8.85 -5.99
C GLN A 41 -2.45 8.49 -5.01
N TRP A 42 -1.72 7.42 -5.32
CA TRP A 42 -0.50 7.05 -4.62
C TRP A 42 0.68 7.89 -5.11
N TYR A 43 1.53 8.28 -4.16
CA TYR A 43 2.74 9.08 -4.41
C TYR A 43 3.92 8.46 -3.68
N HIS A 44 5.06 8.36 -4.35
CA HIS A 44 6.30 7.94 -3.71
C HIS A 44 7.06 9.17 -3.19
N ILE A 45 7.20 9.28 -1.88
CA ILE A 45 7.75 10.46 -1.21
C ILE A 45 9.07 10.12 -0.54
N LYS A 46 10.11 10.89 -0.86
CA LYS A 46 11.43 10.80 -0.22
C LYS A 46 11.81 12.14 0.40
N VAL A 47 12.21 12.09 1.67
CA VAL A 47 12.74 13.24 2.43
C VAL A 47 14.21 13.01 2.74
N ASP A 48 15.08 13.82 2.16
CA ASP A 48 16.51 13.85 2.48
C ASP A 48 16.75 15.02 3.43
N PHE A 49 17.06 14.77 4.71
CA PHE A 49 17.22 15.82 5.72
C PHE A 49 18.65 15.87 6.28
N ASN A 50 19.05 17.04 6.78
CA ASN A 50 20.34 17.27 7.42
C ASN A 50 20.17 18.18 8.64
N THR A 51 20.38 17.61 9.83
CA THR A 51 20.27 18.29 11.14
C THR A 51 21.46 19.20 11.47
N VAL A 52 22.54 19.18 10.68
CA VAL A 52 23.66 20.13 10.85
C VAL A 52 23.37 21.45 10.15
N THR A 53 22.62 21.40 9.05
CA THR A 53 22.24 22.59 8.28
C THR A 53 20.80 23.01 8.52
N ASP A 54 20.00 22.17 9.19
CA ASP A 54 18.56 22.33 9.41
C ASP A 54 17.76 22.51 8.09
N LEU A 55 18.15 21.72 7.09
CA LEU A 55 17.56 21.73 5.76
C LEU A 55 17.10 20.34 5.33
N PHE A 56 16.11 20.29 4.46
CA PHE A 56 15.68 19.07 3.79
C PHE A 56 15.38 19.28 2.30
N ASN A 57 15.44 18.19 1.55
CA ASN A 57 14.94 18.10 0.20
C ASN A 57 13.71 17.19 0.17
N LEU A 58 12.74 17.53 -0.68
CA LEU A 58 11.57 16.69 -0.93
C LEU A 58 11.59 16.21 -2.37
N THR A 59 11.46 14.90 -2.55
CA THR A 59 11.30 14.27 -3.86
C THR A 59 9.95 13.56 -3.89
N ILE A 60 9.16 13.80 -4.93
CA ILE A 60 7.83 13.19 -5.15
C ILE A 60 7.87 12.52 -6.52
N ASP A 61 7.54 11.23 -6.59
CA ASP A 61 7.55 10.42 -7.82
C ASP A 61 8.86 10.53 -8.61
N GLY A 62 9.98 10.56 -7.89
CA GLY A 62 11.34 10.70 -8.45
C GLY A 62 11.73 12.12 -8.87
N ILE A 63 10.83 13.10 -8.78
CA ILE A 63 11.07 14.50 -9.12
C ILE A 63 11.44 15.29 -7.86
N ARG A 64 12.55 16.06 -7.91
CA ARG A 64 13.05 16.87 -6.78
C ARG A 64 12.26 18.18 -6.61
N GLU A 65 11.06 18.07 -6.06
CA GLU A 65 10.13 19.21 -5.93
C GLU A 65 10.57 20.31 -4.96
N LEU A 66 11.37 19.99 -3.93
CA LEU A 66 11.92 20.99 -3.02
C LEU A 66 13.41 20.75 -2.78
N THR A 67 14.20 21.80 -2.89
CA THR A 67 15.63 21.80 -2.56
C THR A 67 15.91 22.75 -1.41
N ASN A 68 16.61 22.27 -0.38
CA ASN A 68 17.03 23.06 0.77
C ASN A 68 15.87 23.80 1.47
N GLY A 69 14.74 23.12 1.66
CA GLY A 69 13.66 23.60 2.52
C GLY A 69 14.14 23.68 3.97
N ALA A 70 13.89 24.80 4.64
CA ALA A 70 14.27 24.98 6.04
C ALA A 70 13.38 24.18 6.98
N PHE A 71 13.95 23.69 8.07
CA PHE A 71 13.19 23.23 9.21
C PHE A 71 12.35 24.35 9.83
N ILE A 72 11.32 23.95 10.57
CA ILE A 72 10.50 24.84 11.40
C ILE A 72 11.27 25.22 12.66
N ASN A 73 11.99 24.25 13.23
CA ASN A 73 12.87 24.44 14.37
C ASN A 73 14.16 23.66 14.12
N ASP A 74 15.29 24.25 14.48
CA ASP A 74 16.59 23.60 14.47
C ASP A 74 16.58 22.43 15.47
N VAL A 75 17.11 21.28 15.06
CA VAL A 75 17.19 20.07 15.92
C VAL A 75 18.48 19.32 15.65
N ASP A 76 19.02 18.67 16.67
CA ASP A 76 20.29 17.93 16.55
C ASP A 76 20.11 16.50 15.99
N ASN A 77 18.91 15.92 16.12
CA ASN A 77 18.60 14.58 15.64
C ASN A 77 17.13 14.45 15.23
N ILE A 78 16.78 13.33 14.56
CA ILE A 78 15.41 12.93 14.27
C ILE A 78 15.21 11.51 14.75
N ASN A 79 14.20 11.27 15.59
CA ASN A 79 13.91 9.94 16.15
C ASN A 79 12.43 9.55 16.09
N ILE A 80 11.56 10.44 15.58
CA ILE A 80 10.14 10.17 15.41
C ILE A 80 9.71 10.61 14.01
N LEU A 81 9.08 9.69 13.29
CA LEU A 81 8.21 9.98 12.15
C LEU A 81 6.76 9.82 12.60
N GLN A 82 5.97 10.89 12.48
CA GLN A 82 4.58 10.88 12.91
C GLN A 82 3.64 11.24 11.77
N PHE A 83 2.60 10.44 11.59
CA PHE A 83 1.52 10.69 10.64
C PHE A 83 0.23 11.07 11.36
N TYR A 84 -0.51 12.03 10.82
CA TYR A 84 -1.85 12.35 11.31
C TYR A 84 -2.70 13.05 10.25
N THR A 85 -4.01 12.87 10.37
CA THR A 85 -5.01 13.57 9.58
C THR A 85 -5.78 14.55 10.46
N ARG A 86 -6.24 15.67 9.89
CA ARG A 86 -7.19 16.56 10.57
C ARG A 86 -8.16 17.21 9.60
N GLY A 87 -9.44 17.00 9.89
CA GLY A 87 -10.56 17.71 9.28
C GLY A 87 -10.91 18.97 10.05
N TRP A 88 -11.19 20.08 9.36
CA TRP A 88 -11.77 21.28 9.98
C TRP A 88 -13.29 21.22 9.83
N GLY A 89 -13.93 20.38 10.66
CA GLY A 89 -15.38 20.17 10.62
C GLY A 89 -15.86 18.99 9.76
N THR A 90 -14.94 18.27 9.12
CA THR A 90 -15.21 17.02 8.37
C THR A 90 -14.78 15.81 9.19
N SER A 91 -15.65 14.80 9.28
CA SER A 91 -15.47 13.63 10.16
C SER A 91 -14.82 12.41 9.49
N ASN A 92 -14.49 12.45 8.19
CA ASN A 92 -14.07 11.28 7.41
C ASN A 92 -12.81 11.50 6.56
N TYR A 93 -11.93 12.44 6.95
CA TYR A 93 -10.71 12.68 6.20
C TYR A 93 -9.65 11.60 6.49
N ARG A 94 -9.24 10.87 5.45
CA ARG A 94 -8.34 9.71 5.55
C ARG A 94 -7.06 9.96 4.76
N GLY A 95 -5.96 9.42 5.28
CA GLY A 95 -4.69 9.31 4.58
C GLY A 95 -4.26 7.85 4.65
N TYR A 96 -3.75 7.33 3.54
CA TYR A 96 -3.25 5.97 3.42
C TYR A 96 -1.73 6.04 3.26
N ILE A 97 -1.03 5.10 3.87
CA ILE A 97 0.44 5.04 3.88
C ILE A 97 0.81 3.61 3.60
N ASP A 98 1.64 3.43 2.58
CA ASP A 98 2.26 2.17 2.22
C ASP A 98 3.46 2.48 1.30
N ALA A 99 4.66 1.93 1.47
CA ALA A 99 5.29 1.46 2.71
C ALA A 99 6.25 2.55 3.26
N VAL A 100 6.91 2.32 4.40
CA VAL A 100 7.88 3.26 5.00
C VAL A 100 9.24 2.60 5.19
N GLY A 101 10.32 3.30 4.85
CA GLY A 101 11.69 2.86 5.06
C GLY A 101 12.62 4.05 5.31
N TYR A 102 13.77 3.80 5.94
CA TYR A 102 14.76 4.83 6.28
C TYR A 102 16.18 4.29 6.10
N SER A 103 17.10 5.16 5.69
CA SER A 103 18.42 4.78 5.16
C SER A 103 19.40 4.20 6.18
N TRP A 104 19.09 4.29 7.47
CA TRP A 104 19.90 3.70 8.54
C TRP A 104 19.33 2.38 9.07
N ASP A 105 18.27 1.85 8.46
CA ASP A 105 17.88 0.46 8.66
C ASP A 105 18.87 -0.46 7.91
N PRO A 106 19.48 -1.47 8.57
CA PRO A 106 20.39 -2.40 7.91
C PRO A 106 19.77 -3.13 6.71
N ASP A 107 18.45 -3.33 6.71
CA ASP A 107 17.73 -4.03 5.65
C ASP A 107 17.12 -3.04 4.61
N TYR A 108 17.45 -1.74 4.67
CA TYR A 108 16.98 -0.77 3.70
C TYR A 108 17.65 -0.93 2.34
N ILE A 109 16.85 -1.25 1.33
CA ILE A 109 17.26 -1.28 -0.08
C ILE A 109 16.52 -0.16 -0.83
N ILE A 110 17.28 0.67 -1.55
CA ILE A 110 16.70 1.76 -2.36
C ILE A 110 15.78 1.15 -3.43
N GLY A 111 14.50 1.52 -3.40
CA GLY A 111 13.50 1.07 -4.36
C GLY A 111 12.53 0.00 -3.82
N ASP A 112 12.80 -0.60 -2.67
CA ASP A 112 11.93 -1.66 -2.12
C ASP A 112 10.49 -1.19 -1.82
N ASN A 113 10.30 0.09 -1.52
CA ASN A 113 8.98 0.71 -1.32
C ASN A 113 8.45 1.45 -2.56
N LEU A 114 9.15 1.37 -3.70
CA LEU A 114 8.77 1.99 -4.96
C LEU A 114 8.14 0.97 -5.93
N ASP A 115 8.66 -0.25 -5.93
CA ASP A 115 8.24 -1.30 -6.85
C ASP A 115 7.36 -2.34 -6.15
N GLU A 116 6.07 -2.40 -6.51
CA GLU A 116 5.25 -3.58 -6.21
C GLU A 116 5.77 -4.78 -7.01
N GLY A 117 5.91 -5.95 -6.39
CA GLY A 117 6.50 -7.08 -7.07
C GLY A 117 6.59 -8.39 -6.30
N LEU A 118 7.33 -9.32 -6.88
CA LEU A 118 7.60 -10.62 -6.30
C LEU A 118 8.84 -10.53 -5.40
N LEU A 119 8.68 -10.79 -4.10
CA LEU A 119 9.81 -10.92 -3.19
C LEU A 119 10.64 -12.16 -3.54
N LEU A 120 11.91 -11.94 -3.86
CA LEU A 120 12.93 -12.98 -3.94
C LEU A 120 13.69 -13.03 -2.62
N SER A 121 13.40 -14.05 -1.81
CA SER A 121 14.16 -14.37 -0.61
C SER A 121 14.82 -15.74 -0.72
N TYR A 122 15.96 -15.90 -0.06
CA TYR A 122 16.72 -17.16 -0.08
C TYR A 122 17.57 -17.29 1.17
N ASP A 123 17.76 -18.53 1.61
CA ASP A 123 18.67 -18.86 2.70
C ASP A 123 20.01 -19.33 2.15
N THR A 124 21.08 -19.00 2.87
CA THR A 124 22.43 -19.42 2.53
C THR A 124 23.09 -20.06 3.75
N ASN A 125 23.88 -21.11 3.51
CA ASN A 125 24.69 -21.75 4.56
C ASN A 125 26.13 -21.20 4.59
N THR A 126 26.41 -20.14 3.84
CA THR A 126 27.74 -19.52 3.69
C THR A 126 27.59 -18.05 3.34
N THR A 127 28.64 -17.28 3.56
CA THR A 127 28.75 -15.88 3.11
C THR A 127 29.24 -15.79 1.67
N PHE A 128 28.75 -14.79 0.94
CA PHE A 128 29.12 -14.50 -0.45
C PHE A 128 29.63 -13.08 -0.59
N ASP A 129 30.66 -12.89 -1.41
CA ASP A 129 31.21 -11.58 -1.77
C ASP A 129 30.39 -10.92 -2.89
N TRP A 130 29.72 -11.73 -3.71
CA TRP A 130 28.79 -11.28 -4.73
C TRP A 130 27.59 -12.21 -4.80
N GLN A 131 26.40 -11.63 -5.00
CA GLN A 131 25.16 -12.36 -5.19
C GLN A 131 24.40 -11.75 -6.36
N GLY A 132 23.65 -12.56 -7.07
CA GLY A 132 22.79 -12.09 -8.15
C GLY A 132 21.73 -13.09 -8.56
N TYR A 133 20.74 -12.63 -9.32
CA TYR A 133 19.71 -13.50 -9.89
C TYR A 133 19.66 -13.39 -11.41
N SER A 134 19.29 -14.49 -12.06
CA SER A 134 18.87 -14.50 -13.47
C SER A 134 17.37 -14.70 -13.53
N TYR A 135 16.70 -13.84 -14.30
CA TYR A 135 15.28 -13.92 -14.60
C TYR A 135 15.12 -14.27 -16.08
N ASP A 136 14.35 -15.32 -16.38
CA ASP A 136 14.12 -15.88 -17.71
C ASP A 136 15.39 -16.26 -18.50
N GLY A 137 16.52 -16.46 -17.80
CA GLY A 137 17.81 -16.74 -18.43
C GLY A 137 18.52 -15.50 -18.97
N GLN A 138 18.08 -14.30 -18.60
CA GLN A 138 18.79 -13.06 -18.87
C GLN A 138 20.08 -12.96 -18.05
N VAL A 139 20.92 -11.96 -18.36
CA VAL A 139 22.16 -11.68 -17.63
C VAL A 139 21.87 -11.45 -16.14
N ASN A 140 22.75 -11.93 -15.28
CA ASN A 140 22.61 -11.82 -13.83
C ASN A 140 22.52 -10.36 -13.38
N LYS A 141 21.52 -10.06 -12.56
CA LYS A 141 21.38 -8.79 -11.83
C LYS A 141 21.96 -8.94 -10.43
N THR A 142 22.79 -7.99 -9.99
CA THR A 142 23.42 -8.02 -8.67
C THR A 142 22.41 -7.68 -7.59
N ILE A 143 22.47 -8.38 -6.45
CA ILE A 143 21.62 -8.16 -5.28
C ILE A 143 22.47 -8.13 -4.00
N LEU A 144 22.01 -7.40 -2.98
CA LEU A 144 22.69 -7.28 -1.69
C LEU A 144 22.02 -8.09 -0.58
N GLY A 145 20.95 -8.82 -0.90
CA GLY A 145 20.17 -9.63 0.02
C GLY A 145 18.89 -10.11 -0.66
N ASN A 146 17.81 -10.21 0.13
CA ASN A 146 16.46 -10.32 -0.42
C ASN A 146 16.18 -9.09 -1.32
N THR A 147 15.38 -9.26 -2.37
CA THR A 147 15.07 -8.17 -3.30
C THR A 147 13.64 -8.32 -3.81
N VAL A 148 12.99 -7.20 -4.11
CA VAL A 148 11.73 -7.22 -4.86
C VAL A 148 12.03 -7.23 -6.36
N ILE A 149 11.36 -8.09 -7.09
CA ILE A 149 11.38 -8.13 -8.56
C ILE A 149 10.10 -7.46 -9.04
N PRO A 150 10.17 -6.39 -9.85
CA PRO A 150 8.98 -5.76 -10.40
C PRO A 150 8.06 -6.79 -11.04
N MET A 151 6.75 -6.63 -10.84
CA MET A 151 5.78 -7.65 -11.24
C MET A 151 5.98 -8.07 -12.71
N PRO A 152 6.30 -9.36 -12.97
CA PRO A 152 6.49 -9.87 -14.32
C PRO A 152 5.26 -9.72 -15.21
N SER A 153 5.48 -9.75 -16.53
CA SER A 153 4.39 -9.90 -17.50
C SER A 153 3.58 -11.19 -17.26
N TYR A 154 2.39 -11.29 -17.84
CA TYR A 154 1.67 -12.58 -17.82
C TYR A 154 2.45 -13.67 -18.57
N GLY A 155 2.35 -14.89 -18.06
CA GLY A 155 2.98 -16.07 -18.66
C GLY A 155 3.87 -16.84 -17.69
N ASP A 156 4.61 -17.79 -18.26
CA ASP A 156 5.55 -18.63 -17.53
C ASP A 156 6.91 -17.96 -17.41
N HIS A 157 7.48 -18.03 -16.21
CA HIS A 157 8.75 -17.43 -15.86
C HIS A 157 9.64 -18.42 -15.12
N ARG A 158 10.95 -18.14 -15.15
CA ARG A 158 11.93 -18.86 -14.35
C ARG A 158 12.91 -17.92 -13.68
N ILE A 159 13.39 -18.35 -12.52
CA ILE A 159 14.39 -17.61 -11.75
C ILE A 159 15.43 -18.54 -11.14
N GLN A 160 16.66 -18.05 -11.07
CA GLN A 160 17.78 -18.74 -10.43
C GLN A 160 18.67 -17.74 -9.71
N VAL A 161 19.12 -18.09 -8.51
CA VAL A 161 20.02 -17.27 -7.69
C VAL A 161 21.44 -17.82 -7.78
N PHE A 162 22.41 -16.92 -7.78
CA PHE A 162 23.83 -17.19 -7.87
C PHE A 162 24.56 -16.48 -6.73
N GLY A 163 25.64 -17.10 -6.25
CA GLY A 163 26.55 -16.53 -5.27
C GLY A 163 28.00 -16.81 -5.65
N ASN A 164 28.89 -15.88 -5.36
CA ASN A 164 30.33 -16.06 -5.49
C ASN A 164 30.98 -15.83 -4.13
N SER A 165 31.76 -16.80 -3.66
CA SER A 165 32.49 -16.67 -2.40
C SER A 165 33.82 -15.93 -2.59
N SER A 166 34.46 -15.57 -1.48
CA SER A 166 35.79 -14.93 -1.48
C SER A 166 36.91 -15.77 -2.08
N LEU A 167 36.69 -17.08 -2.23
CA LEU A 167 37.60 -17.99 -2.93
C LEU A 167 37.32 -18.06 -4.44
N GLY A 168 36.39 -17.27 -4.95
CA GLY A 168 35.98 -17.28 -6.36
C GLY A 168 35.13 -18.50 -6.75
N THR A 169 34.58 -19.22 -5.77
CA THR A 169 33.73 -20.38 -6.05
C THR A 169 32.31 -19.90 -6.36
N MET A 170 31.83 -20.26 -7.55
CA MET A 170 30.48 -19.97 -8.00
C MET A 170 29.50 -21.03 -7.50
N TYR A 171 28.43 -20.56 -6.85
CA TYR A 171 27.30 -21.35 -6.39
C TYR A 171 26.04 -20.93 -7.14
N GLN A 172 25.11 -21.87 -7.30
CA GLN A 172 23.83 -21.63 -7.93
C GLN A 172 22.72 -22.41 -7.23
N SER A 173 21.54 -21.81 -7.13
CA SER A 173 20.33 -22.51 -6.70
C SER A 173 19.83 -23.46 -7.80
N SER A 174 18.85 -24.29 -7.47
CA SER A 174 17.98 -24.86 -8.50
C SER A 174 17.17 -23.75 -9.18
N ILE A 175 16.78 -23.97 -10.43
CA ILE A 175 15.83 -23.10 -11.14
C ILE A 175 14.45 -23.25 -10.50
N ARG A 176 13.78 -22.13 -10.24
CA ARG A 176 12.37 -22.08 -9.83
C ARG A 176 11.53 -21.59 -10.99
N TYR A 177 10.39 -22.24 -11.19
CA TYR A 177 9.42 -21.90 -12.23
C TYR A 177 8.16 -21.38 -11.57
N PHE A 178 7.57 -20.35 -12.14
CA PHE A 178 6.31 -19.77 -11.70
C PHE A 178 5.57 -19.19 -12.89
N SER A 179 4.28 -18.89 -12.74
CA SER A 179 3.50 -18.24 -13.79
C SER A 179 2.63 -17.14 -13.21
N ILE A 180 2.48 -16.07 -13.98
CA ILE A 180 1.60 -14.94 -13.65
C ILE A 180 0.37 -15.03 -14.56
N SER A 181 -0.81 -15.09 -13.95
CA SER A 181 -2.10 -15.12 -14.65
C SER A 181 -2.96 -13.92 -14.25
N PRO A 182 -3.77 -13.36 -15.17
CA PRO A 182 -4.72 -12.33 -14.81
C PRO A 182 -5.81 -12.89 -13.89
N ILE A 183 -6.26 -12.06 -12.94
CA ILE A 183 -7.48 -12.33 -12.19
C ILE A 183 -8.66 -11.94 -13.06
N ASN A 184 -9.43 -12.92 -13.51
CA ASN A 184 -10.66 -12.68 -14.26
C ASN A 184 -11.85 -12.61 -13.28
N ILE A 185 -12.31 -11.41 -12.96
CA ILE A 185 -13.54 -11.21 -12.19
C ILE A 185 -14.71 -11.26 -13.17
N ILE A 186 -15.40 -12.40 -13.25
CA ILE A 186 -16.57 -12.61 -14.13
C ILE A 186 -17.90 -12.42 -13.38
N THR A 187 -17.88 -11.90 -12.16
CA THR A 187 -19.06 -11.83 -11.29
C THR A 187 -19.35 -10.46 -10.70
N PRO A 188 -20.64 -10.14 -10.45
CA PRO A 188 -21.78 -10.99 -10.77
C PRO A 188 -22.11 -10.97 -12.28
N GLU A 189 -22.33 -12.15 -12.86
CA GLU A 189 -22.99 -12.26 -14.16
C GLU A 189 -24.39 -11.66 -14.01
N ASN A 190 -24.87 -10.88 -15.00
CA ASN A 190 -26.26 -10.45 -15.05
C ASN A 190 -27.16 -11.65 -15.36
N ARG A 191 -27.41 -12.48 -14.35
CA ARG A 191 -28.13 -13.74 -14.45
C ARG A 191 -29.35 -13.68 -13.54
N THR A 192 -30.53 -13.71 -14.15
CA THR A 192 -31.78 -13.90 -13.42
C THR A 192 -31.87 -15.37 -12.99
N TYR A 193 -31.75 -15.63 -11.69
CA TYR A 193 -31.91 -16.97 -11.14
C TYR A 193 -33.40 -17.23 -10.89
N THR A 194 -34.00 -18.14 -11.66
CA THR A 194 -35.43 -18.49 -11.55
C THR A 194 -35.68 -19.75 -10.71
N GLN A 195 -34.63 -20.41 -10.23
CA GLN A 195 -34.69 -21.57 -9.33
C GLN A 195 -33.55 -21.51 -8.30
N PRO A 196 -33.75 -22.07 -7.09
CA PRO A 196 -32.69 -22.16 -6.08
C PRO A 196 -31.54 -23.05 -6.58
N MET A 197 -30.30 -22.54 -6.54
CA MET A 197 -29.13 -23.32 -6.89
C MET A 197 -28.69 -24.18 -5.70
N SER A 198 -28.50 -25.48 -5.92
CA SER A 198 -27.85 -26.36 -4.95
C SER A 198 -26.37 -25.99 -4.82
N GLY A 199 -25.89 -25.71 -3.60
CA GLY A 199 -24.48 -25.44 -3.31
C GLY A 199 -24.01 -23.99 -3.49
N TYR A 200 -24.90 -23.07 -3.89
CA TYR A 200 -24.66 -21.63 -3.86
C TYR A 200 -25.51 -21.03 -2.74
N TYR A 201 -24.86 -20.43 -1.74
CA TYR A 201 -25.54 -19.55 -0.79
C TYR A 201 -25.36 -18.13 -1.32
N PRO A 202 -26.35 -17.51 -2.01
CA PRO A 202 -26.31 -16.08 -2.28
C PRO A 202 -26.49 -15.36 -0.94
N GLY A 203 -25.39 -15.22 -0.21
CA GLY A 203 -25.33 -14.54 1.06
C GLY A 203 -25.00 -13.07 0.87
N THR A 204 -25.89 -12.32 0.24
CA THR A 204 -26.17 -10.91 0.59
C THR A 204 -27.49 -10.53 -0.06
N TYR A 205 -28.57 -10.63 0.72
CA TYR A 205 -29.79 -9.89 0.46
C TYR A 205 -29.51 -8.44 0.87
N GLY A 206 -29.44 -7.56 -0.12
CA GLY A 206 -29.32 -6.12 0.09
C GLY A 206 -30.70 -5.49 0.12
N PHE A 207 -31.00 -4.72 1.17
CA PHE A 207 -32.28 -4.02 1.34
C PHE A 207 -32.44 -2.83 0.38
N GLU A 208 -31.41 -2.48 -0.36
CA GLU A 208 -31.32 -1.35 -1.28
C GLU A 208 -32.23 -1.42 -2.52
N ASN A 209 -33.05 -2.47 -2.66
CA ASN A 209 -34.07 -2.60 -3.71
C ASN A 209 -35.50 -2.74 -3.16
N GLU A 210 -35.72 -2.62 -1.85
CA GLU A 210 -37.08 -2.44 -1.33
C GLU A 210 -37.50 -1.00 -1.63
N ASP A 211 -38.55 -0.84 -2.43
CA ASP A 211 -39.18 0.46 -2.67
C ASP A 211 -39.76 0.93 -1.33
N ASP A 212 -39.31 2.06 -0.80
CA ASP A 212 -39.77 2.68 0.46
C ASP A 212 -41.28 3.08 0.44
N SER A 213 -42.05 2.66 -0.57
CA SER A 213 -43.42 3.09 -0.80
C SER A 213 -44.50 2.05 -0.48
N GLU A 214 -44.15 0.81 -0.13
CA GLU A 214 -45.15 -0.15 0.34
C GLU A 214 -45.32 -0.10 1.86
N VAL A 215 -46.39 0.59 2.28
CA VAL A 215 -46.97 0.39 3.60
C VAL A 215 -47.59 -1.01 3.62
N GLY A 216 -46.79 -2.02 3.97
CA GLY A 216 -47.24 -3.41 4.01
C GLY A 216 -46.24 -4.33 4.70
N THR A 217 -46.58 -4.74 5.92
CA THR A 217 -45.87 -5.74 6.72
C THR A 217 -45.82 -7.07 5.98
N GLU A 218 -44.64 -7.59 5.60
CA GLU A 218 -44.22 -9.00 5.75
C GLU A 218 -43.06 -9.40 4.81
N VAL A 219 -42.02 -10.01 5.38
CA VAL A 219 -40.98 -10.73 4.64
C VAL A 219 -41.44 -12.19 4.49
N ALA A 220 -41.83 -12.57 3.27
CA ALA A 220 -42.61 -13.78 2.96
C ALA A 220 -41.96 -15.16 3.25
N PHE A 221 -40.74 -15.23 3.79
CA PHE A 221 -40.04 -16.50 4.01
C PHE A 221 -39.93 -16.97 5.48
N ILE A 222 -40.50 -16.25 6.46
CA ILE A 222 -40.32 -16.61 7.89
C ILE A 222 -41.57 -17.11 8.63
N THR A 223 -42.81 -16.96 8.13
CA THR A 223 -43.97 -17.39 8.94
C THR A 223 -45.04 -18.15 8.16
N ARG A 224 -45.20 -19.43 8.49
CA ARG A 224 -46.43 -20.20 8.25
C ARG A 224 -47.43 -19.81 9.34
N TYR A 225 -48.48 -19.08 8.96
CA TYR A 225 -49.62 -18.83 9.85
C TYR A 225 -50.49 -20.11 9.87
N GLU A 226 -50.36 -20.94 10.90
CA GLU A 226 -51.37 -21.97 11.17
C GLU A 226 -52.56 -21.27 11.85
N SER A 227 -53.61 -21.02 11.07
CA SER A 227 -54.88 -20.51 11.58
C SER A 227 -55.62 -21.64 12.31
N ASP A 228 -55.34 -21.81 13.60
CA ASP A 228 -56.16 -22.65 14.46
C ASP A 228 -56.56 -21.87 15.71
N HIS A 229 -57.49 -20.93 15.53
CA HIS A 229 -58.41 -20.55 16.60
C HIS A 229 -59.79 -20.27 16.01
N SER A 230 -60.63 -21.30 16.17
CA SER A 230 -62.06 -21.32 15.92
C SER A 230 -62.79 -20.12 16.54
N GLU A 231 -63.52 -19.37 15.71
CA GLU A 231 -64.66 -18.61 16.17
C GLU A 231 -65.85 -19.57 16.38
N ALA A 232 -66.41 -19.57 17.58
CA ALA A 232 -67.79 -19.98 17.80
C ALA A 232 -68.53 -18.77 18.37
N TYR A 233 -69.17 -18.02 17.46
CA TYR A 233 -70.35 -17.22 17.79
C TYR A 233 -71.49 -18.16 18.20
N ALA A 234 -72.40 -17.65 19.05
CA ALA A 234 -73.63 -18.32 19.48
C ALA A 234 -74.50 -18.82 18.32
#